data_AF-A0AA40CT67-F1
#
_entry.id   AF-A0AA40CT67-F1
#
_cell.length_a   1.000
_cell.length_b   1.000
_cell.length_c   1.000
_cell.angle_alpha   90.00
_cell.angle_beta   90.00
_cell.angle_gamma   90.00
#
_symmetry.space_group_name_H-M   'P 1'
#
loop_
_entity.id
_entity.type
_entity.pdbx_description
1 polymer ?
#
loop_
_entity_poly.entity_id
_entity_poly.type
_entity_poly.pdbx_seq_one_letter_code
_entity_poly.pdbx_strand_id
1 'polypeptide(L)'
;MDEMGKIPEKALKGRAVSHQVKLQASEPAKVREGYTFVPDSNGKIATFIFRYRSKSALQAEGIIPRTPSPMPLEERPLEELKPEELRELLRRHRERDAAASVVKREFKVEGTGGDSNTGMDRAQSGLEITTVRPIKRPRISGSVETIDLTED
;
A
#
# COMPACT_ATOMS: atom_id res chain seq x y z
N MET A 1 -30.43 26.76 15.33
CA MET A 1 -29.01 26.38 15.17
C MET A 1 -28.25 27.66 15.09
N ASP A 2 -27.38 27.93 16.07
CA ASP A 2 -26.56 29.13 16.03
C ASP A 2 -25.57 28.99 14.86
N GLU A 3 -25.55 30.01 14.00
CA GLU A 3 -24.64 30.04 12.86
C GLU A 3 -23.21 30.13 13.39
N MET A 4 -22.43 29.06 13.20
CA MET A 4 -21.01 29.07 13.54
C MET A 4 -20.31 30.09 12.65
N GLY A 5 -19.96 31.23 13.25
CA GLY A 5 -19.25 32.31 12.57
C GLY A 5 -17.94 31.84 11.92
N LYS A 6 -17.38 32.66 11.04
CA LYS A 6 -16.16 32.34 10.29
C LYS A 6 -14.95 32.23 11.24
N ILE A 7 -14.45 31.01 11.47
CA ILE A 7 -13.27 30.76 12.31
C ILE A 7 -12.00 30.85 11.45
N PRO A 8 -11.02 31.72 11.77
CA PRO A 8 -9.77 31.81 11.00
C PRO A 8 -8.86 30.60 11.26
N GLU A 9 -8.22 30.09 10.21
CA GLU A 9 -7.34 28.89 10.24
C GLU A 9 -6.23 28.98 11.31
N LYS A 10 -5.65 30.19 11.47
CA LYS A 10 -4.62 30.46 12.48
C LYS A 10 -5.08 30.21 13.91
N ALA A 11 -6.39 30.23 14.19
CA ALA A 11 -6.93 29.99 15.53
C ALA A 11 -7.06 28.50 15.86
N LEU A 12 -7.03 27.61 14.85
CA LEU A 12 -7.18 26.16 15.00
C LEU A 12 -5.84 25.42 14.92
N LYS A 13 -4.88 25.97 14.16
CA LYS A 13 -3.59 25.31 13.92
C LYS A 13 -2.78 25.15 15.22
N GLY A 14 -2.47 23.92 15.59
CA GLY A 14 -1.64 23.58 16.75
C GLY A 14 -2.37 23.61 18.10
N ARG A 15 -3.70 23.74 18.11
CA ARG A 15 -4.51 23.65 19.33
C ARG A 15 -5.34 22.37 19.34
N ALA A 16 -5.39 21.70 20.48
CA ALA A 16 -6.33 20.60 20.69
C ALA A 16 -7.73 21.19 20.91
N VAL A 17 -8.61 21.05 19.91
CA VAL A 17 -10.01 21.50 20.00
C VAL A 17 -10.91 20.28 20.17
N SER A 18 -11.63 20.23 21.29
CA SER A 18 -12.66 19.22 21.51
C SER A 18 -13.94 19.60 20.75
N HIS A 19 -14.60 18.61 20.17
CA HIS A 19 -15.90 18.77 19.53
C HIS A 19 -16.95 18.11 20.42
N GLN A 20 -18.00 18.85 20.78
CA GLN A 20 -19.14 18.31 21.49
C GLN A 20 -20.42 18.67 20.72
N VAL A 21 -21.31 17.71 20.58
CA VAL A 21 -22.67 17.93 20.10
C VAL A 21 -23.64 17.77 21.27
N LYS A 22 -24.66 18.63 21.30
CA LYS A 22 -25.78 18.50 22.23
C LYS A 22 -26.98 17.98 21.46
N LEU A 23 -27.70 17.04 22.06
CA LEU A 23 -29.00 16.64 21.55
C LEU A 23 -29.99 17.79 21.81
N GLN A 24 -30.95 17.95 20.90
CA GLN A 24 -32.06 18.87 21.09
C GLN A 24 -32.94 18.42 22.28
N ALA A 25 -33.81 19.32 22.73
CA ALA A 25 -34.81 18.98 23.74
C ALA A 25 -35.67 17.78 23.29
N SER A 26 -36.04 16.93 24.23
CA SER A 26 -36.94 15.80 23.95
C SER A 26 -38.29 16.32 23.47
N GLU A 27 -38.73 15.87 22.30
CA GLU A 27 -40.08 16.14 21.80
C GLU A 27 -40.97 14.93 22.05
N PRO A 28 -42.24 15.14 22.49
CA PRO A 28 -43.16 14.03 22.70
C PRO A 28 -43.42 13.31 21.38
N ALA A 29 -43.08 12.03 21.33
CA ALA A 29 -43.40 11.19 20.19
C ALA A 29 -44.92 11.01 20.09
N LYS A 30 -45.46 11.01 18.87
CA LYS A 30 -46.86 10.63 18.63
C LYS A 30 -47.07 9.22 19.19
N VAL A 31 -48.14 9.03 19.96
CA VAL A 31 -48.56 7.72 20.47
C VAL A 31 -48.69 6.78 19.29
N ARG A 32 -47.94 5.66 19.30
CA ARG A 32 -48.11 4.61 18.31
C ARG A 32 -49.40 3.85 18.63
N GLU A 33 -50.32 3.83 17.68
CA GLU A 33 -51.45 2.91 17.71
C GLU A 33 -50.91 1.47 17.76
N GLY A 34 -51.48 0.65 18.65
CA GLY A 34 -51.16 -0.76 18.73
C GLY A 34 -51.81 -1.51 17.57
N TYR A 35 -51.02 -2.26 16.80
CA TYR A 35 -51.52 -3.09 15.72
C TYR A 35 -51.52 -4.56 16.15
N THR A 36 -52.64 -5.25 15.94
CA THR A 36 -52.73 -6.71 16.00
C THR A 36 -52.53 -7.28 14.60
N PHE A 37 -51.55 -8.16 14.43
CA PHE A 37 -51.27 -8.80 13.14
C PHE A 37 -52.11 -10.07 12.98
N VAL A 38 -52.81 -10.18 11.85
CA VAL A 38 -53.50 -11.42 11.44
C VAL A 38 -52.52 -12.23 10.57
N PRO A 39 -52.19 -13.48 10.93
CA PRO A 39 -51.33 -14.32 10.11
C PRO A 39 -51.97 -14.63 8.75
N ASP A 40 -51.15 -14.84 7.73
CA ASP A 40 -51.60 -15.34 6.43
C ASP A 40 -52.17 -16.77 6.57
N SER A 41 -52.83 -17.27 5.52
CA SER A 41 -53.33 -18.65 5.34
C SER A 41 -52.37 -19.76 5.78
N ASN A 42 -51.05 -19.50 5.69
CA ASN A 42 -49.98 -20.42 6.11
C ASN A 42 -49.45 -20.16 7.54
N GLY A 43 -50.12 -19.32 8.35
CA GLY A 43 -49.70 -18.96 9.70
C GLY A 43 -48.50 -18.00 9.77
N LYS A 44 -48.07 -17.42 8.63
CA LYS A 44 -46.92 -16.52 8.56
C LYS A 44 -47.35 -15.08 8.88
N ILE A 45 -46.64 -14.44 9.79
CA ILE A 45 -46.90 -13.04 10.20
C ILE A 45 -46.17 -12.05 9.28
N ALA A 46 -44.97 -12.41 8.81
CA ALA A 46 -44.21 -11.63 7.85
C ALA A 46 -43.22 -12.53 7.10
N THR A 47 -42.85 -12.12 5.88
CA THR A 47 -41.74 -12.72 5.13
C THR A 47 -40.69 -11.65 4.86
N PHE A 48 -39.47 -11.86 5.35
CA PHE A 48 -38.34 -10.97 5.09
C PHE A 48 -37.53 -11.53 3.91
N ILE A 49 -37.39 -10.73 2.87
CA ILE A 49 -36.57 -11.08 1.70
C ILE A 49 -35.34 -10.20 1.73
N PHE A 50 -34.21 -10.78 2.14
CA PHE A 50 -32.93 -10.09 2.13
C PHE A 50 -32.39 -10.07 0.70
N ARG A 51 -32.43 -8.90 0.07
CA ARG A 51 -31.81 -8.68 -1.23
C ARG A 51 -30.36 -8.27 -1.02
N TYR A 52 -29.46 -9.04 -1.60
CA TYR A 52 -28.04 -8.69 -1.66
C TYR A 52 -27.72 -7.92 -2.94
N ARG A 53 -26.52 -7.35 -2.99
CA ARG A 53 -25.95 -6.81 -4.23
C ARG A 53 -25.69 -7.94 -5.24
N SER A 54 -25.37 -7.59 -6.49
CA SER A 54 -24.97 -8.59 -7.49
C SER A 54 -23.78 -9.41 -6.99
N LYS A 55 -23.63 -10.65 -7.50
CA LYS A 55 -22.49 -11.52 -7.17
C LYS A 55 -21.14 -10.81 -7.40
N SER A 56 -21.03 -10.06 -8.51
CA SER A 56 -19.82 -9.27 -8.82
C SER A 56 -19.53 -8.17 -7.80
N ALA A 57 -20.55 -7.47 -7.31
CA ALA A 57 -20.39 -6.45 -6.28
C ALA A 57 -19.97 -7.06 -4.94
N LEU A 58 -20.57 -8.19 -4.55
CA LEU A 58 -20.18 -8.91 -3.32
C LEU A 58 -18.75 -9.43 -3.38
N GLN A 59 -18.27 -9.87 -4.55
CA GLN A 59 -16.87 -10.25 -4.77
C GLN A 59 -15.92 -9.05 -4.72
N ALA A 60 -16.34 -7.91 -5.29
CA ALA A 60 -15.55 -6.67 -5.25
C ALA A 60 -15.37 -6.16 -3.82
N GLU A 61 -16.43 -6.21 -3.01
CA GLU A 61 -16.45 -5.85 -1.58
C GLU A 61 -15.79 -6.89 -0.67
N GLY A 62 -15.44 -8.07 -1.19
CA GLY A 62 -14.79 -9.14 -0.42
C GLY A 62 -15.72 -9.87 0.56
N ILE A 63 -17.03 -9.67 0.45
CA ILE A 63 -18.04 -10.37 1.26
C ILE A 63 -18.09 -11.86 0.91
N ILE A 64 -17.88 -12.18 -0.38
CA ILE A 64 -17.73 -13.55 -0.87
C ILE A 64 -16.39 -13.70 -1.59
N PRO A 65 -15.84 -14.94 -1.70
CA PRO A 65 -14.56 -15.16 -2.36
C PRO A 65 -14.54 -14.62 -3.79
N ARG A 66 -13.47 -13.89 -4.12
CA ARG A 66 -13.19 -13.48 -5.49
C ARG A 66 -12.92 -14.71 -6.36
N THR A 67 -13.23 -14.58 -7.64
CA THR A 67 -12.76 -15.53 -8.64
C THR A 67 -11.23 -15.57 -8.55
N PRO A 68 -10.60 -16.76 -8.48
CA PRO A 68 -9.14 -16.85 -8.36
C PRO A 68 -8.50 -16.11 -9.52
N SER A 69 -7.47 -15.30 -9.21
CA SER A 69 -6.67 -14.67 -10.25
C SER A 69 -6.06 -15.76 -11.15
N PRO A 70 -6.02 -15.56 -12.48
CA PRO A 70 -5.38 -16.52 -13.36
C PRO A 70 -3.91 -16.69 -12.98
N MET A 71 -3.38 -17.90 -13.19
CA MET A 71 -1.99 -18.22 -12.87
C MET A 71 -1.03 -17.29 -13.63
N PRO A 72 -0.02 -16.72 -12.97
CA PRO A 72 1.00 -15.88 -13.61
C PRO A 72 1.61 -16.53 -14.84
N LEU A 73 2.07 -15.72 -15.81
CA LEU A 73 2.71 -16.25 -17.03
C LEU A 73 3.97 -17.07 -16.70
N GLU A 74 4.70 -16.65 -15.68
CA GLU A 74 5.98 -17.22 -15.27
C GLU A 74 5.83 -18.59 -14.60
N GLU A 75 4.65 -18.91 -14.05
CA GLU A 75 4.35 -20.18 -13.37
C GLU A 75 3.69 -21.20 -14.29
N ARG A 76 3.31 -20.80 -15.51
CA ARG A 76 2.69 -21.67 -16.51
C ARG A 76 3.73 -22.53 -17.22
N PRO A 77 3.42 -23.82 -17.49
CA PRO A 77 4.32 -24.69 -18.25
C PRO A 77 4.55 -24.12 -19.65
N LEU A 78 5.79 -24.21 -20.13
CA LEU A 78 6.22 -23.59 -21.39
C LEU A 78 5.46 -24.13 -22.60
N GLU A 79 5.01 -25.39 -22.52
CA GLU A 79 4.29 -26.10 -23.55
C GLU A 79 2.85 -25.57 -23.74
N GLU A 80 2.29 -24.91 -22.72
CA GLU A 80 0.94 -24.35 -22.76
C GLU A 80 0.92 -22.85 -23.12
N LEU A 81 2.10 -22.21 -23.21
CA LEU A 81 2.20 -20.78 -23.54
C LEU A 81 1.94 -20.54 -25.03
N LYS A 82 1.09 -19.55 -25.32
CA LYS A 82 0.93 -19.05 -26.68
C LYS A 82 2.18 -18.28 -27.14
N PRO A 83 2.42 -18.17 -28.46
CA PRO A 83 3.57 -17.42 -29.00
C PRO A 83 3.62 -15.95 -28.54
N GLU A 84 2.46 -15.31 -28.33
CA GLU A 84 2.36 -13.95 -27.83
C GLU A 84 2.77 -13.84 -26.36
N GLU A 85 2.30 -14.78 -25.55
CA GLU A 85 2.61 -14.87 -24.11
C GLU A 85 4.10 -15.15 -23.89
N LEU A 86 4.71 -15.98 -24.72
CA LEU A 86 6.15 -16.26 -24.67
C LEU A 86 6.98 -14.99 -24.98
N ARG A 87 6.56 -14.17 -25.95
CA ARG A 87 7.22 -12.90 -26.26
C ARG A 87 7.12 -11.92 -25.09
N GLU A 88 5.96 -11.85 -24.46
CA GLU A 88 5.75 -11.00 -23.29
C GLU A 88 6.62 -11.44 -22.11
N LEU A 89 6.69 -12.75 -21.83
CA LEU A 89 7.54 -13.32 -20.79
C LEU A 89 9.01 -12.98 -21.04
N LEU A 90 9.47 -13.12 -22.29
CA LEU A 90 10.85 -12.82 -22.68
C LEU A 90 11.18 -11.32 -22.56
N ARG A 91 10.21 -10.44 -22.87
CA ARG A 91 10.35 -9.01 -22.62
C ARG A 91 10.52 -8.70 -21.13
N ARG A 92 9.65 -9.26 -20.28
CA ARG A 92 9.75 -9.08 -18.80
C ARG A 92 11.07 -9.59 -18.25
N HIS A 93 11.57 -10.72 -18.75
CA HIS A 93 12.87 -11.27 -18.35
C HIS A 93 14.00 -10.30 -18.66
N ARG A 94 14.05 -9.75 -19.89
CA ARG A 94 15.07 -8.77 -20.30
C ARG A 94 15.03 -7.49 -19.47
N GLU A 95 13.83 -6.99 -19.15
CA GLU A 95 13.66 -5.80 -18.30
C GLU A 95 14.21 -6.05 -16.88
N ARG A 96 13.94 -7.24 -16.31
CA ARG A 96 14.49 -7.66 -15.01
C ARG A 96 16.01 -7.80 -15.02
N ASP A 97 16.58 -8.43 -16.04
CA ASP A 97 18.04 -8.59 -16.17
C ASP A 97 18.75 -7.24 -16.33
N ALA A 98 18.18 -6.35 -17.14
CA ALA A 98 18.69 -5.00 -17.32
C ALA A 98 18.66 -4.23 -15.98
N ALA A 99 17.54 -4.30 -15.24
CA ALA A 99 17.44 -3.68 -13.92
C ALA A 99 18.45 -4.25 -12.92
N ALA A 100 18.65 -5.58 -12.91
CA ALA A 100 19.63 -6.23 -12.04
C ALA A 100 21.08 -5.83 -12.37
N SER A 101 21.41 -5.63 -13.65
CA SER A 101 22.74 -5.17 -14.07
C SER A 101 23.06 -3.72 -13.65
N VAL A 102 22.04 -2.88 -13.48
CA VAL A 102 22.18 -1.49 -13.05
C VAL A 102 22.40 -1.38 -11.54
N VAL A 103 21.99 -2.38 -10.76
CA VAL A 103 22.25 -2.43 -9.31
C VAL A 103 23.74 -2.71 -9.10
N LYS A 104 24.50 -1.65 -8.80
CA LYS A 104 25.90 -1.74 -8.36
C LYS A 104 26.00 -2.70 -7.17
N ARG A 105 26.70 -3.81 -7.36
CA ARG A 105 27.17 -4.65 -6.25
C ARG A 105 28.31 -3.91 -5.55
N GLU A 106 28.16 -3.63 -4.27
CA GLU A 106 29.25 -3.14 -3.43
C GLU A 106 30.28 -4.26 -3.29
N PHE A 107 31.44 -4.10 -3.94
CA PHE A 107 32.53 -5.06 -3.83
C PHE A 107 33.36 -4.69 -2.59
N LYS A 108 33.16 -5.41 -1.48
CA LYS A 108 34.05 -5.32 -0.31
C LYS A 108 35.34 -6.10 -0.62
N VAL A 109 36.35 -5.42 -1.16
CA VAL A 109 37.72 -5.96 -1.22
C VAL A 109 38.29 -5.87 0.20
N GLU A 110 38.31 -6.97 0.93
CA GLU A 110 39.18 -7.09 2.10
C GLU A 110 40.60 -7.37 1.58
N GLY A 111 41.42 -6.33 1.51
CA GLY A 111 42.82 -6.43 1.14
C GLY A 111 43.65 -6.99 2.29
N THR A 112 43.96 -8.28 2.23
CA THR A 112 45.18 -8.83 2.83
C THR A 112 46.17 -9.08 1.70
N GLY A 113 47.30 -8.37 1.77
CA GLY A 113 48.32 -8.37 0.72
C GLY A 113 48.93 -9.75 0.49
N GLY A 114 49.30 -10.00 -0.78
CA GLY A 114 50.00 -11.20 -1.21
C GLY A 114 50.29 -11.15 -2.70
N ASP A 115 51.46 -10.63 -3.05
CA ASP A 115 52.08 -10.64 -4.37
C ASP A 115 52.08 -12.04 -5.02
N SER A 116 51.66 -12.14 -6.28
CA SER A 116 52.31 -12.99 -7.28
C SER A 116 51.82 -12.68 -8.72
N ASN A 117 52.66 -11.90 -9.38
CA ASN A 117 53.01 -11.91 -10.80
C ASN A 117 52.48 -13.10 -11.65
N THR A 118 51.67 -12.82 -12.69
CA THR A 118 51.76 -13.48 -14.01
C THR A 118 51.07 -12.57 -15.05
N GLY A 119 51.82 -12.18 -16.08
CA GLY A 119 51.47 -11.09 -16.98
C GLY A 119 50.49 -11.40 -18.11
N MET A 120 49.98 -10.33 -18.71
CA MET A 120 49.65 -10.27 -20.13
C MET A 120 49.59 -8.81 -20.59
N ASP A 121 50.41 -8.49 -21.58
CA ASP A 121 50.49 -7.21 -22.29
C ASP A 121 49.12 -6.76 -22.82
N ARG A 122 48.73 -5.51 -22.52
CA ARG A 122 47.96 -4.70 -23.47
C ARG A 122 48.06 -3.20 -23.15
N ALA A 123 48.85 -2.52 -23.98
CA ALA A 123 48.79 -1.12 -24.39
C ALA A 123 48.19 -0.08 -23.40
N GLN A 124 49.08 0.81 -22.96
CA GLN A 124 48.80 2.05 -22.24
C GLN A 124 47.62 2.85 -22.84
N SER A 125 46.66 3.20 -21.98
CA SER A 125 45.95 4.47 -22.08
C SER A 125 45.97 5.13 -20.70
N GLY A 126 46.80 6.17 -20.56
CA GLY A 126 46.95 6.93 -19.32
C GLY A 126 45.70 7.77 -19.05
N LEU A 127 45.00 7.45 -17.97
CA LEU A 127 43.95 8.27 -17.39
C LEU A 127 44.35 8.57 -15.95
N GLU A 128 44.82 9.80 -15.72
CA GLU A 128 45.17 10.31 -14.40
C GLU A 128 43.91 10.95 -13.78
N ILE A 129 43.37 10.33 -12.72
CA ILE A 129 42.21 10.84 -11.99
C ILE A 129 42.70 11.89 -10.98
N THR A 130 42.62 13.17 -11.33
CA THR A 130 43.19 14.29 -10.53
C THR A 130 42.24 14.88 -9.48
N THR A 131 41.07 14.30 -9.21
CA THR A 131 40.13 14.92 -8.25
C THR A 131 39.59 13.95 -7.21
N VAL A 132 40.14 14.03 -5.99
CA VAL A 132 39.50 13.50 -4.79
C VAL A 132 38.39 14.45 -4.38
N ARG A 133 37.12 14.07 -4.57
CA ARG A 133 35.98 14.86 -4.09
C ARG A 133 35.85 14.72 -2.57
N PRO A 134 35.65 15.82 -1.82
CA PRO A 134 35.45 15.74 -0.38
C PRO A 134 34.11 15.04 -0.05
N ILE A 135 34.19 14.08 0.87
CA ILE A 135 33.04 13.32 1.39
C ILE A 135 32.16 14.29 2.21
N LYS A 136 30.87 14.38 1.84
CA LYS A 136 29.89 15.12 2.63
C LYS A 136 29.66 14.40 3.96
N ARG A 137 29.93 15.10 5.08
CA ARG A 137 29.60 14.62 6.42
C ARG A 137 28.13 14.94 6.73
N PRO A 138 27.34 14.00 7.29
CA PRO A 138 26.01 14.31 7.77
C PRO A 138 26.10 15.31 8.93
N ARG A 139 25.24 16.33 8.91
CA ARG A 139 25.05 17.21 10.07
C ARG A 139 24.17 16.45 11.06
N ILE A 140 24.72 16.12 12.22
CA ILE A 140 23.95 15.61 13.34
C ILE A 140 23.25 16.83 13.95
N SER A 141 22.00 17.10 13.52
CA SER A 141 21.09 17.92 14.34
C SER A 141 20.69 17.09 15.55
N GLY A 142 20.62 17.73 16.73
CA GLY A 142 20.52 17.11 18.05
C GLY A 142 19.40 16.09 18.26
N SER A 143 19.42 15.49 19.45
CA SER A 143 18.54 14.40 19.89
C SER A 143 17.07 14.68 19.56
N VAL A 144 16.51 13.87 18.67
CA VAL A 144 15.07 13.79 18.47
C VAL A 144 14.53 12.89 19.57
N GLU A 145 13.81 13.46 20.55
CA GLU A 145 13.05 12.67 21.51
C GLU A 145 11.87 12.02 20.77
N THR A 146 11.90 10.70 20.67
CA THR A 146 10.80 9.90 20.12
C THR A 146 10.03 9.29 21.29
N ILE A 147 8.73 9.61 21.38
CA ILE A 147 7.81 9.00 22.33
C ILE A 147 7.10 7.85 21.61
N ASP A 148 7.22 6.63 22.14
CA ASP A 148 6.49 5.46 21.68
C ASP A 148 5.08 5.46 22.29
N LEU A 149 4.06 5.21 21.47
CA LEU A 149 2.65 5.21 21.86
C LEU A 149 2.03 3.81 21.78
N THR A 150 2.85 2.77 21.77
CA THR A 150 2.38 1.37 21.73
C THR A 150 2.34 0.69 23.09
N GLU A 151 2.59 1.43 24.17
CA GLU A 151 2.42 0.95 25.55
C GLU A 151 1.17 1.60 26.17
N ASP A 152 0.01 0.97 25.96
CA ASP A 152 -1.20 1.01 26.79
C ASP A 152 -1.80 -0.40 26.86
#